data_AF-A0A9P0ZXN9-F1
#
_entry.id   AF-A0A9P0ZXN9-F1
#
_cell.length_a   1.000
_cell.length_b   1.000
_cell.length_c   1.000
_cell.angle_alpha   90.00
_cell.angle_beta   90.00
_cell.angle_gamma   90.00
#
_symmetry.space_group_name_H-M   'P 1'
#
loop_
_entity.id
_entity.type
_entity.pdbx_description
1 polymer ?
#
loop_
_entity_poly.entity_id
_entity_poly.type
_entity_poly.pdbx_seq_one_letter_code
_entity_poly.pdbx_strand_id
1 'polypeptide(L)'
;MALGWPILLCCRVVYLNRMDTGEWRNESRLDYNLRDGISRSTVEVYPRGWTAIYMPLDNVGMWNVRSGNWAQQYLGQQFYLRVVPPISTSPWRDENPIPNNALLCGKAANETIS
;
A
#
# COMPACT_ATOMS: atom_id res chain seq x y z
N MET A 1 -26.39 3.99 -4.85
CA MET A 1 -25.35 3.04 -4.40
C MET A 1 -24.07 3.45 -5.11
N ALA A 2 -23.15 4.10 -4.40
CA ALA A 2 -21.97 4.70 -5.01
C ALA A 2 -20.98 3.60 -5.42
N LEU A 3 -20.76 3.42 -6.72
CA LEU A 3 -19.87 2.41 -7.29
C LEU A 3 -18.40 2.87 -7.17
N GLY A 4 -17.91 3.08 -5.94
CA GLY A 4 -16.48 3.27 -5.68
C GLY A 4 -15.77 1.91 -5.70
N TRP A 5 -14.58 1.87 -6.28
CA TRP A 5 -13.73 0.68 -6.22
C TRP A 5 -12.85 0.80 -4.98
N PRO A 6 -13.00 -0.08 -3.96
CA PRO A 6 -12.17 -0.02 -2.78
C PRO A 6 -10.74 -0.43 -3.13
N ILE A 7 -9.77 0.39 -2.76
CA ILE A 7 -8.36 0.03 -2.73
C ILE A 7 -8.02 -0.31 -1.27
N LEU A 8 -7.60 -1.55 -1.07
CA LEU A 8 -7.15 -2.11 0.20
C LEU A 8 -5.63 -2.00 0.32
N LEU A 9 -5.22 -1.49 1.47
CA LEU A 9 -3.84 -1.51 1.94
C LEU A 9 -3.74 -2.48 3.09
N CYS A 10 -3.00 -3.57 2.87
CA CYS A 10 -2.86 -4.58 3.90
C CYS A 10 -2.13 -3.98 5.12
N CYS A 11 -2.81 -3.94 6.26
CA CYS A 11 -2.28 -3.57 7.57
C CYS A 11 -1.72 -2.15 7.74
N ARG A 12 -1.86 -1.25 6.77
CA ARG A 12 -1.34 0.13 6.89
C ARG A 12 -2.46 1.17 6.86
N VAL A 13 -2.39 2.10 7.80
CA VAL A 13 -3.21 3.31 7.82
C VAL A 13 -2.62 4.33 6.85
N VAL A 14 -3.49 4.86 5.99
CA VAL A 14 -3.22 6.02 5.14
C VAL A 14 -4.12 7.18 5.52
N TYR A 15 -3.64 8.38 5.30
CA TYR A 15 -4.40 9.60 5.50
C TYR A 15 -5.05 9.99 4.18
N LEU A 16 -6.36 10.18 4.20
CA LEU A 16 -7.12 10.66 3.06
C LEU A 16 -7.00 12.18 2.97
N ASN A 17 -6.41 12.66 1.88
CA ASN A 17 -6.15 14.09 1.70
C ASN A 17 -7.22 14.78 0.87
N ARG A 18 -7.64 14.14 -0.22
CA ARG A 18 -8.65 14.67 -1.13
C ARG A 18 -9.20 13.57 -2.02
N MET A 19 -10.47 13.71 -2.38
CA MET A 19 -11.11 12.95 -3.45
C MET A 19 -11.77 13.95 -4.38
N ASP A 20 -11.72 13.71 -5.67
CA ASP A 20 -12.46 14.51 -6.64
C ASP A 20 -12.79 13.70 -7.89
N THR A 21 -13.70 14.23 -8.70
CA THR A 21 -14.05 13.72 -10.02
C THR A 21 -13.18 14.38 -11.10
N GLY A 22 -13.14 13.78 -12.28
CA GLY A 22 -12.28 14.19 -13.37
C GLY A 22 -10.86 13.64 -13.24
N GLU A 23 -9.95 14.23 -14.02
CA GLU A 23 -8.55 13.87 -14.01
C GLU A 23 -7.78 14.67 -12.97
N TRP A 24 -6.83 14.01 -12.32
CA TRP A 24 -5.94 14.65 -11.36
C TRP A 24 -5.04 15.68 -12.06
N ARG A 25 -4.89 16.88 -11.48
CA ARG A 25 -4.00 17.94 -11.96
C ARG A 25 -3.02 18.37 -10.87
N ASN A 26 -1.87 18.91 -11.26
CA ASN A 26 -0.88 19.43 -10.30
C ASN A 26 -1.47 20.50 -9.37
N GLU A 27 -2.37 21.33 -9.86
CA GLU A 27 -3.07 22.38 -9.10
C GLU A 27 -3.91 21.81 -7.95
N SER A 28 -4.45 20.60 -8.10
CA SER A 28 -5.27 19.92 -7.08
C SER A 28 -4.52 19.66 -5.77
N ARG A 29 -3.18 19.73 -5.77
CA ARG A 29 -2.34 19.61 -4.56
C ARG A 29 -2.57 20.74 -3.56
N LEU A 30 -2.99 21.93 -4.03
CA LEU A 30 -3.27 23.07 -3.16
C LEU A 30 -4.48 22.83 -2.25
N ASP A 31 -5.39 21.96 -2.69
CA ASP A 31 -6.63 21.66 -1.98
C ASP A 31 -6.56 20.38 -1.14
N TYR A 32 -5.34 19.86 -0.91
CA TYR A 32 -5.15 18.69 -0.08
C TYR A 32 -5.38 19.04 1.39
N ASN A 33 -6.11 18.18 2.10
CA ASN A 33 -6.21 18.29 3.54
C ASN A 33 -4.89 17.82 4.18
N LEU A 34 -4.02 18.77 4.56
CA LEU A 34 -2.75 18.51 5.24
C LEU A 34 -2.84 18.63 6.77
N ARG A 35 -4.02 18.96 7.32
CA ARG A 35 -4.17 19.22 8.77
C ARG A 35 -4.82 18.07 9.51
N ASP A 36 -5.95 17.56 9.01
CA ASP A 36 -6.80 16.60 9.70
C ASP A 36 -7.30 15.49 8.77
N GLY A 37 -6.41 14.98 7.92
CA GLY A 37 -6.70 13.86 7.02
C GLY A 37 -7.20 12.62 7.77
N ILE A 38 -8.23 11.97 7.24
CA ILE A 38 -8.87 10.80 7.87
C ILE A 38 -7.97 9.58 7.72
N SER A 39 -7.66 8.90 8.82
CA SER A 39 -6.92 7.64 8.84
C SER A 39 -7.81 6.46 8.41
N ARG A 40 -7.43 5.75 7.35
CA ARG A 40 -8.11 4.54 6.85
C ARG A 40 -7.11 3.51 6.31
N SER A 41 -7.46 2.22 6.35
CA SER A 41 -6.71 1.16 5.64
C SER A 41 -7.31 0.82 4.27
N THR A 42 -8.50 1.34 3.99
CA THR A 42 -9.24 1.15 2.75
C THR A 42 -9.75 2.50 2.28
N VAL A 43 -9.52 2.82 1.00
CA VAL A 43 -10.02 4.05 0.38
C VAL A 43 -10.81 3.70 -0.87
N GLU A 44 -11.93 4.38 -1.09
CA GLU A 44 -12.76 4.17 -2.27
C GLU A 44 -12.35 5.16 -3.36
N VAL A 45 -12.20 4.66 -4.59
CA VAL A 45 -12.00 5.51 -5.77
C VAL A 45 -13.25 5.48 -6.63
N TYR A 46 -13.89 6.63 -6.80
CA TYR A 46 -15.10 6.74 -7.62
C TYR A 46 -14.79 6.71 -9.13
N PRO A 47 -15.75 6.28 -9.98
CA PRO A 47 -15.53 6.19 -11.42
C PRO A 47 -15.21 7.57 -12.01
N ARG A 48 -14.21 7.63 -12.89
CA ARG A 48 -13.70 8.90 -13.46
C ARG A 48 -13.30 9.91 -12.39
N GLY A 49 -12.84 9.45 -11.23
CA GLY A 49 -12.30 10.29 -10.18
C GLY A 49 -10.94 9.82 -9.72
N TRP A 50 -10.41 10.53 -8.75
CA TRP A 50 -9.13 10.24 -8.14
C TRP A 50 -9.21 10.42 -6.63
N THR A 51 -8.27 9.80 -5.93
CA THR A 51 -8.15 9.88 -4.48
C THR A 51 -6.68 10.04 -4.13
N ALA A 52 -6.35 11.13 -3.44
CA ALA A 52 -5.01 11.37 -2.93
C ALA A 52 -4.91 10.86 -1.49
N ILE A 53 -3.87 10.07 -1.24
CA ILE A 53 -3.53 9.52 0.06
C ILE A 53 -2.09 9.87 0.44
N TYR A 54 -1.84 10.14 1.71
CA TYR A 54 -0.50 10.06 2.28
C TYR A 54 -0.32 8.78 3.08
N MET A 55 0.81 8.12 2.83
CA MET A 55 1.21 6.92 3.55
C MET A 55 2.60 7.13 4.15
N PRO A 56 2.73 7.12 5.49
CA PRO A 56 4.04 7.04 6.11
C PRO A 56 4.66 5.66 5.84
N LEU A 57 5.90 5.66 5.34
CA LEU A 57 6.69 4.46 5.04
C LEU A 57 7.74 4.20 6.13
N ASP A 58 7.31 4.19 7.39
CA ASP A 58 8.19 3.97 8.55
C ASP A 58 8.37 2.49 8.93
N ASN A 59 7.66 1.57 8.27
CA ASN A 59 7.71 0.15 8.55
C ASN A 59 8.34 -0.58 7.37
N VAL A 60 9.50 -1.16 7.63
CA VAL A 60 10.33 -1.88 6.67
C VAL A 60 9.68 -3.21 6.33
N GLY A 61 9.77 -3.59 5.05
CA GLY A 61 9.25 -4.87 4.57
C GLY A 61 8.46 -4.73 3.27
N MET A 62 7.74 -5.79 2.95
CA MET A 62 6.96 -5.92 1.72
C MET A 62 5.48 -5.66 1.98
N TRP A 63 4.91 -4.67 1.27
CA TRP A 63 3.51 -4.25 1.40
C TRP A 63 2.75 -4.57 0.12
N ASN A 64 1.55 -5.12 0.26
CA ASN A 64 0.63 -5.36 -0.85
C ASN A 64 -0.45 -4.27 -0.88
N VAL A 65 -0.52 -3.54 -1.99
CA VAL A 65 -1.60 -2.60 -2.33
C VAL A 65 -2.46 -3.25 -3.39
N ARG A 66 -3.75 -3.45 -3.11
CA ARG A 66 -4.65 -4.21 -3.99
C ARG A 66 -6.05 -3.61 -4.07
N SER A 67 -6.76 -3.93 -5.13
CA SER A 67 -8.22 -3.74 -5.14
C SER A 67 -8.89 -4.66 -4.11
N GLY A 68 -9.87 -4.14 -3.38
CA GLY A 68 -10.78 -4.94 -2.55
C GLY A 68 -11.82 -5.69 -3.36
N ASN A 69 -11.94 -5.40 -4.66
CA ASN A 69 -12.71 -6.22 -5.57
C ASN A 69 -11.89 -7.46 -5.99
N TRP A 70 -12.41 -8.64 -5.67
CA TRP A 70 -11.74 -9.91 -5.91
C TRP A 70 -11.50 -10.20 -7.39
N ALA A 71 -12.45 -9.83 -8.27
CA ALA A 71 -12.31 -10.04 -9.71
C ALA A 71 -11.16 -9.19 -10.26
N GLN A 72 -11.05 -7.93 -9.83
CA GLN A 72 -9.95 -7.06 -10.23
C GLN A 72 -8.61 -7.50 -9.65
N GLN A 73 -8.59 -7.95 -8.39
CA GLN A 73 -7.39 -8.49 -7.78
C GLN A 73 -6.90 -9.72 -8.56
N TYR A 74 -7.81 -10.63 -8.94
CA TYR A 74 -7.50 -11.81 -9.76
C TYR A 74 -6.95 -11.42 -11.14
N LEU A 75 -7.50 -10.37 -11.76
CA LEU A 75 -7.01 -9.81 -13.02
C LEU A 75 -5.69 -9.03 -12.87
N GLY A 76 -5.14 -8.91 -11.66
CA GLY A 76 -3.83 -8.33 -11.41
C GLY A 76 -3.83 -6.86 -10.99
N GLN A 77 -4.97 -6.29 -10.58
CA GLN A 77 -5.03 -4.94 -10.02
C GLN A 77 -4.47 -4.90 -8.58
N GLN A 78 -3.17 -5.09 -8.48
CA GLN A 78 -2.39 -5.05 -7.26
C GLN A 78 -0.92 -4.75 -7.59
N PHE A 79 -0.21 -4.14 -6.65
CA PHE A 79 1.24 -4.00 -6.73
C PHE A 79 1.87 -4.17 -5.36
N TYR A 80 3.16 -4.49 -5.36
CA TYR A 80 3.95 -4.64 -4.14
C TYR A 80 4.89 -3.47 -3.99
N LEU A 81 4.99 -2.94 -2.78
CA LEU A 81 5.93 -1.91 -2.37
C LEU A 81 6.90 -2.50 -1.37
N ARG A 82 8.21 -2.33 -1.59
CA ARG A 82 9.24 -2.71 -0.62
C ARG A 82 9.80 -1.48 0.04
N VAL A 83 9.66 -1.39 1.36
CA VAL A 83 10.33 -0.38 2.19
C VAL A 83 11.63 -1.01 2.67
N VAL A 84 12.75 -0.33 2.40
CA VAL A 84 14.10 -0.79 2.78
C VAL A 84 14.61 0.00 3.97
N PRO A 85 15.42 -0.62 4.86
CA PRO A 85 15.98 0.09 5.99
C PRO A 85 16.97 1.16 5.50
N PRO A 86 17.06 2.31 6.19
CA PRO A 86 17.90 3.44 5.78
C PRO A 86 19.41 3.16 5.90
N ILE A 87 19.83 2.17 6.70
CA ILE A 87 21.23 1.78 6.89
C ILE A 87 21.36 0.29 6.61
N SER A 88 22.18 -0.08 5.61
CA SER A 88 22.39 -1.46 5.16
C SER A 88 23.17 -2.33 6.15
N THR A 89 23.68 -1.76 7.25
CA THR A 89 24.64 -2.38 8.19
C THR A 89 24.24 -2.35 9.66
N SER A 90 23.04 -1.88 10.04
CA SER A 90 22.65 -1.78 11.46
C SER A 90 21.71 -2.94 11.90
N PRO A 91 21.86 -3.51 13.11
CA PRO A 91 21.36 -4.83 13.52
C PRO A 91 19.94 -4.81 14.12
N TRP A 92 19.29 -3.65 14.20
CA TRP A 92 17.90 -3.49 14.63
C TRP A 92 16.99 -3.69 13.42
N ARG A 93 16.87 -4.95 12.98
CA ARG A 93 16.05 -5.31 11.82
C ARG A 93 14.59 -4.94 12.08
N ASP A 94 14.09 -3.95 11.37
CA ASP A 94 12.68 -3.55 11.43
C ASP A 94 11.72 -4.57 10.77
N GLU A 95 12.26 -5.56 10.04
CA GLU A 95 11.53 -6.72 9.54
C GLU A 95 12.02 -7.98 10.27
N ASN A 96 11.11 -8.71 10.92
CA ASN A 96 11.45 -9.96 11.60
C ASN A 96 12.10 -10.94 10.60
N PRO A 97 13.08 -11.75 11.03
CA PRO A 97 13.60 -12.81 10.19
C PRO A 97 12.45 -13.73 9.76
N ILE A 98 12.53 -14.23 8.53
CA ILE A 98 11.57 -15.20 8.00
C ILE A 98 11.55 -16.39 8.96
N PRO A 99 10.38 -16.79 9.47
CA PRO A 99 10.32 -17.84 10.46
C PRO A 99 10.73 -19.18 9.82
N ASN A 100 11.38 -20.06 10.59
CA ASN A 100 11.93 -21.33 10.09
C ASN A 100 10.86 -22.29 9.52
N ASN A 101 9.59 -22.07 9.85
CA ASN A 101 8.45 -22.84 9.35
C ASN A 101 7.77 -22.18 8.13
N ALA A 102 8.37 -21.15 7.54
CA ALA A 102 7.85 -20.54 6.31
C ALA A 102 7.88 -21.55 5.15
N LEU A 103 6.79 -21.60 4.39
CA LEU A 103 6.72 -22.43 3.18
C LEU A 103 7.65 -21.85 2.12
N LEU A 104 8.62 -22.65 1.68
CA LEU A 104 9.56 -22.27 0.62
C LEU A 104 9.01 -22.67 -0.74
N CYS A 105 9.08 -21.76 -1.71
CA CYS A 105 8.61 -22.01 -3.07
C CYS A 105 9.52 -21.34 -4.11
N GLY A 106 9.49 -21.85 -5.34
CA GLY A 106 10.30 -21.32 -6.45
C GLY A 106 11.79 -21.30 -6.10
N LYS A 107 12.45 -20.16 -6.35
CA LYS A 107 13.89 -19.97 -6.08
C LYS A 107 14.26 -20.14 -4.60
N ALA A 108 13.36 -19.78 -3.69
CA ALA A 108 13.61 -19.88 -2.24
C ALA A 108 13.68 -21.34 -1.75
N ALA A 109 13.12 -22.30 -2.49
CA ALA A 109 13.20 -23.73 -2.13
C ALA A 109 14.62 -24.31 -2.29
N ASN A 110 15.46 -23.68 -3.13
CA ASN A 110 16.82 -24.12 -3.39
C ASN A 110 17.88 -23.31 -2.62
N GLU A 111 17.46 -22.31 -1.84
CA GLU A 111 18.35 -21.52 -0.99
C GLU A 111 18.31 -22.06 0.44
N THR A 112 19.47 -22.43 0.98
CA THR A 112 19.61 -22.72 2.41
C THR A 112 19.48 -21.41 3.17
N ILE A 113 18.30 -21.17 3.76
CA ILE A 113 18.06 -20.03 4.64
C ILE A 113 18.78 -20.34 5.97
N SER A 114 20.06 -19.94 6.04
CA SER A 114 20.92 -20.03 7.25
C SER A 114 20.85 -18.75 8.06
#